data_AF-A0A8J3XGH4-F1
#
_entry.id   AF-A0A8J3XGH4-F1
#
_cell.length_a   1.000
_cell.length_b   1.000
_cell.length_c   1.000
_cell.angle_alpha   90.00
_cell.angle_beta   90.00
_cell.angle_gamma   90.00
#
_symmetry.space_group_name_H-M   'P 1'
#
loop_
_entity.id
_entity.type
_entity.pdbx_description
1 polymer ?
#
loop_
_entity_poly.entity_id
_entity_poly.type
_entity_poly.pdbx_seq_one_letter_code
_entity_poly.pdbx_strand_id
1 'polypeptide(L)'
;MALGVGIAVGGIVNTDTGTIVQVNLAPGLAGLPIGPLIAERTRLPVYVDLHPRVQALGDRWFGQGRGLSTFASLYAGEALGVGLVLGGSVHRGPGGAGG
;
A
#
# COMPACT_ATOMS: atom_id res chain seq x y z
N MET A 1 10.63 21.24 3.13
CA MET A 1 9.26 20.94 3.62
C MET A 1 8.83 19.60 3.05
N ALA A 2 8.09 18.80 3.82
CA ALA A 2 7.49 17.57 3.32
C ALA A 2 6.22 17.89 2.51
N LEU A 3 5.95 17.12 1.45
CA LEU A 3 4.79 17.31 0.56
C LEU A 3 3.59 16.43 0.95
N GLY A 4 3.80 15.39 1.76
CA GLY A 4 2.80 14.39 2.12
C GLY A 4 3.39 13.26 2.95
N VAL A 5 2.54 12.32 3.35
CA VAL A 5 2.91 11.09 4.06
C VAL A 5 2.37 9.88 3.30
N GLY A 6 3.24 8.91 3.03
CA GLY A 6 2.84 7.59 2.53
C GLY A 6 2.93 6.56 3.65
N ILE A 7 1.92 5.70 3.79
CA ILE A 7 1.87 4.64 4.79
C ILE A 7 1.66 3.31 4.09
N ALA A 8 2.63 2.40 4.23
CA ALA A 8 2.50 1.01 3.83
C ALA A 8 2.03 0.18 5.03
N VAL A 9 0.91 -0.52 4.90
CA VAL A 9 0.34 -1.36 5.97
C VAL A 9 0.27 -2.82 5.55
N GLY A 10 0.28 -3.73 6.53
CA GLY A 10 -0.06 -5.14 6.31
C GLY A 10 -1.56 -5.38 6.33
N GLY A 11 -1.99 -6.56 5.86
CA GLY A 11 -3.39 -7.00 5.93
C GLY A 11 -4.27 -6.48 4.79
N ILE A 12 -5.48 -6.03 5.11
CA ILE A 12 -6.45 -5.47 4.16
C ILE A 12 -6.65 -4.00 4.52
N VAL A 13 -6.59 -3.12 3.52
CA VAL A 13 -6.75 -1.67 3.66
C VAL A 13 -7.81 -1.17 2.71
N ASN A 14 -8.69 -0.30 3.20
CA ASN A 14 -9.52 0.52 2.34
C ASN A 14 -8.70 1.76 1.95
N THR A 15 -8.23 1.80 0.70
CA THR A 15 -7.35 2.88 0.23
C THR A 15 -8.09 4.21 0.06
N ASP A 16 -9.41 4.18 -0.11
CA ASP A 16 -10.24 5.38 -0.30
C ASP A 16 -10.43 6.12 1.03
N THR A 17 -10.56 5.39 2.14
CA THR A 17 -10.72 5.96 3.48
C THR A 17 -9.43 6.04 4.29
N GLY A 18 -8.39 5.31 3.86
CA GLY A 18 -7.14 5.17 4.62
C GLY A 18 -7.31 4.36 5.91
N THR A 19 -8.24 3.41 5.93
CA THR A 19 -8.56 2.57 7.10
C THR A 19 -7.97 1.18 6.98
N ILE A 20 -7.33 0.70 8.04
CA ILE A 20 -6.92 -0.71 8.17
C ILE A 20 -8.18 -1.53 8.41
N VAL A 21 -8.59 -2.37 7.46
CA VAL A 21 -9.79 -3.21 7.58
C VAL A 21 -9.50 -4.38 8.52
N GLN A 22 -8.39 -5.08 8.29
CA GLN A 22 -7.97 -6.22 9.10
C GLN A 22 -6.46 -6.42 8.94
N VAL A 23 -5.77 -6.85 10.00
CA VAL A 23 -4.35 -7.25 9.92
C VAL A 23 -4.07 -8.35 10.94
N ASN A 24 -3.58 -9.50 10.46
CA ASN A 24 -3.43 -10.70 11.30
C ASN A 24 -2.30 -10.55 12.33
N LEU A 25 -1.20 -9.89 11.98
CA LEU A 25 -0.04 -9.69 12.87
C LEU A 25 -0.28 -8.60 13.94
N ALA A 26 -1.34 -7.79 13.78
CA ALA A 26 -1.68 -6.73 14.74
C ALA A 26 -3.20 -6.53 14.85
N PRO A 27 -3.98 -7.52 15.33
CA PRO A 27 -5.44 -7.48 15.25
C PRO A 27 -6.10 -6.25 15.90
N GLY A 28 -5.46 -5.65 16.90
CA GLY A 28 -5.92 -4.42 17.55
C GLY A 28 -5.92 -3.17 16.67
N LEU A 29 -5.36 -3.24 15.46
CA LEU A 29 -5.42 -2.15 14.47
C LEU A 29 -6.62 -2.27 13.51
N ALA A 30 -7.41 -3.33 13.59
CA ALA A 30 -8.60 -3.48 12.75
C ALA A 30 -9.59 -2.33 12.97
N GLY A 31 -10.08 -1.76 11.88
CA GLY A 31 -10.97 -0.59 11.87
C GLY A 31 -10.28 0.76 12.09
N LEU A 32 -8.96 0.81 12.30
CA LEU A 32 -8.25 2.07 12.59
C LEU A 32 -8.18 2.97 11.35
N PRO A 33 -8.74 4.20 11.39
CA PRO A 33 -8.64 5.17 10.30
C PRO A 33 -7.27 5.89 10.34
N ILE A 34 -6.20 5.14 10.07
CA ILE A 34 -4.82 5.62 10.22
C ILE A 34 -4.53 6.82 9.30
N GLY A 35 -5.07 6.84 8.08
CA GLY A 35 -4.94 7.97 7.15
C GLY A 35 -5.43 9.28 7.76
N PRO A 36 -6.72 9.39 8.12
CA PRO A 36 -7.28 10.57 8.80
C PRO A 36 -6.53 10.96 10.08
N LEU A 37 -6.17 9.99 10.92
CA LEU A 37 -5.46 10.24 12.19
C LEU A 37 -4.08 10.87 11.99
N ILE A 38 -3.35 10.47 10.95
CA ILE A 38 -2.03 11.05 10.63
C ILE A 38 -2.19 12.38 9.89
N ALA A 39 -3.21 12.51 9.05
CA ALA A 39 -3.51 13.76 8.33
C ALA A 39 -3.81 14.91 9.30
N GLU A 40 -4.62 14.64 10.33
CA GLU A 40 -4.96 15.63 11.37
C GLU A 40 -3.71 16.14 12.11
N ARG A 41 -2.81 15.23 12.49
CA ARG A 41 -1.59 15.56 13.26
C ARG A 41 -0.54 16.28 12.43
N THR A 42 -0.38 15.89 11.17
CA THR A 42 0.67 16.42 10.29
C THR A 42 0.22 17.62 9.47
N ARG A 43 -1.09 17.80 9.28
CA ARG A 43 -1.68 18.75 8.33
C ARG A 43 -1.16 18.55 6.90
N LEU A 44 -0.82 17.31 6.55
CA LEU A 44 -0.32 16.91 5.23
C LEU A 44 -1.29 15.91 4.58
N PRO A 45 -1.32 15.82 3.22
CA PRO A 45 -1.97 14.73 2.54
C PRO A 45 -1.39 13.38 2.96
N VAL A 46 -2.24 12.39 3.21
CA VAL A 46 -1.84 11.04 3.62
C VAL A 46 -2.41 10.00 2.66
N TYR A 47 -1.55 9.12 2.16
CA TYR A 47 -1.92 8.00 1.31
C TYR A 47 -1.57 6.69 2.02
N VAL A 48 -2.53 5.77 2.09
CA VAL A 48 -2.37 4.48 2.75
C VAL A 48 -2.58 3.38 1.72
N ASP A 49 -1.66 2.41 1.67
CA ASP A 49 -1.77 1.27 0.77
C ASP A 49 -1.14 0.00 1.38
N LEU A 50 -1.42 -1.15 0.78
CA LEU A 50 -0.94 -2.46 1.22
C LEU A 50 0.55 -2.62 0.85
N HIS A 51 1.34 -3.21 1.76
CA HIS A 51 2.81 -3.21 1.64
C HIS A 51 3.39 -3.78 0.33
N PRO A 52 2.93 -4.91 -0.27
CA PRO A 52 3.51 -5.41 -1.52
C PRO A 52 3.16 -4.52 -2.71
N ARG A 53 2.02 -3.81 -2.66
CA ARG A 53 1.67 -2.81 -3.68
C ARG A 53 2.58 -1.58 -3.60
N VAL A 54 2.94 -1.16 -2.39
CA VAL A 54 3.94 -0.11 -2.19
C VAL A 54 5.32 -0.59 -2.62
N GLN A 55 5.67 -1.86 -2.37
CA GLN A 55 6.90 -2.47 -2.89
C GLN A 55 6.94 -2.44 -4.42
N ALA A 56 5.85 -2.80 -5.09
CA ALA A 56 5.73 -2.74 -6.54
C ALA A 56 5.87 -1.29 -7.09
N LEU A 57 5.36 -0.27 -6.39
CA LEU A 57 5.64 1.14 -6.73
C LEU A 57 7.14 1.45 -6.61
N GLY A 58 7.78 0.98 -5.54
CA GLY A 58 9.22 1.12 -5.34
C GLY A 58 10.04 0.48 -6.46
N ASP A 59 9.71 -0.76 -6.84
CA ASP A 59 10.36 -1.47 -7.95
C ASP A 59 10.18 -0.75 -9.28
N ARG A 60 8.99 -0.20 -9.52
CA ARG A 60 8.69 0.57 -10.74
C ARG A 60 9.48 1.87 -10.81
N TRP A 61 9.61 2.59 -9.70
CA TRP A 61 10.25 3.91 -9.68
C TRP A 61 11.76 3.84 -9.55
N PHE A 62 12.27 2.91 -8.74
CA PHE A 62 13.65 2.91 -8.29
C PHE A 62 14.35 1.56 -8.48
N GLY A 63 13.61 0.46 -8.58
CA GLY A 63 14.14 -0.90 -8.65
C GLY A 63 14.18 -1.52 -10.04
N GLN A 64 14.07 -2.84 -10.08
CA GLN A 64 14.19 -3.66 -11.29
C GLN A 64 12.95 -3.58 -12.21
N GLY A 65 11.86 -2.98 -11.73
CA GLY A 65 10.64 -2.75 -12.52
C GLY A 65 10.70 -1.51 -13.42
N ARG A 66 11.78 -0.74 -13.38
CA ARG A 66 11.92 0.50 -14.17
C ARG A 66 11.86 0.21 -15.67
N GLY A 67 11.01 0.95 -16.37
CA GLY A 67 10.81 0.79 -17.82
C GLY A 67 9.87 -0.36 -18.21
N LEU A 68 9.47 -1.22 -17.26
CA LEU A 68 8.49 -2.27 -17.50
C LEU A 68 7.06 -1.74 -17.29
N SER A 69 6.18 -2.04 -18.23
CA SER A 69 4.75 -1.71 -18.12
C SER A 69 3.96 -2.77 -17.36
N THR A 70 4.43 -4.02 -17.34
CA THR A 70 3.74 -5.13 -16.68
C THR A 70 4.76 -6.01 -15.96
N PHE A 71 4.60 -6.18 -14.65
CA PHE A 71 5.41 -7.09 -13.83
C PHE A 71 4.72 -7.40 -12.49
N ALA A 72 5.23 -8.41 -11.78
CA ALA A 72 4.85 -8.72 -10.40
C ALA A 72 6.06 -8.50 -9.49
N SER A 73 5.83 -7.85 -8.34
CA SER A 73 6.78 -7.75 -7.24
C SER A 73 6.36 -8.72 -6.15
N LEU A 74 7.26 -9.63 -5.76
CA LEU A 74 7.00 -10.66 -4.76
C LEU A 74 7.72 -10.30 -3.46
N TYR A 75 6.96 -10.25 -2.37
CA TYR A 75 7.48 -10.29 -1.02
C TYR A 75 7.39 -11.73 -0.48
N ALA A 76 8.52 -12.24 0.01
CA ALA A 76 8.60 -13.56 0.62
C ALA A 76 9.34 -13.44 1.97
N GLY A 77 8.58 -13.13 3.02
CA GLY A 77 9.07 -13.03 4.40
C GLY A 77 8.14 -13.78 5.35
N GLU A 78 7.66 -13.08 6.38
CA GLU A 78 6.71 -13.62 7.38
C GLU A 78 5.36 -14.00 6.76
N ALA A 79 5.05 -13.42 5.61
CA ALA A 79 3.93 -13.80 4.75
C ALA A 79 4.35 -13.69 3.27
N LEU A 80 3.59 -14.36 2.41
CA LEU A 80 3.65 -14.10 0.97
C LEU A 80 2.80 -12.87 0.64
N GLY A 81 3.36 -11.96 -0.15
CA GLY A 81 2.65 -10.79 -0.66
C GLY A 81 3.05 -10.52 -2.10
N VAL A 82 2.10 -10.11 -2.93
CA VAL A 82 2.36 -9.75 -4.33
C VAL A 82 1.85 -8.34 -4.60
N GLY A 83 2.58 -7.59 -5.40
CA GLY A 83 2.12 -6.34 -5.98
C GLY A 83 2.19 -6.45 -7.49
N LEU A 84 1.06 -6.27 -8.17
CA LEU A 84 0.98 -6.33 -9.62
C LEU A 84 1.05 -4.92 -10.21
N VAL A 85 1.94 -4.70 -11.17
CA VAL A 85 1.90 -3.54 -12.07
C VAL A 85 1.39 -4.04 -13.41
N LEU A 86 0.29 -3.47 -13.89
CA LEU A 86 -0.33 -3.80 -15.18
C LEU A 86 -0.51 -2.50 -15.96
N GLY A 87 -0.02 -2.44 -17.21
CA GLY A 87 -0.15 -1.24 -18.05
C GLY A 87 0.47 0.02 -17.43
N GLY A 88 1.52 -0.13 -16.62
CA GLY A 88 2.27 0.94 -15.97
C GLY A 88 1.65 1.42 -14.65
N SER A 89 0.57 0.79 -14.16
CA SER A 89 -0.09 1.17 -12.92
C SER A 89 -0.21 -0.01 -11.96
N VAL A 90 -0.09 0.27 -10.65
CA VAL A 90 -0.34 -0.76 -9.64
C VAL A 90 -1.81 -1.16 -9.66
N HIS A 91 -2.04 -2.45 -9.78
CA HIS A 91 -3.36 -3.06 -9.79
C HIS A 91 -3.79 -3.36 -8.35
N ARG A 92 -4.93 -2.79 -7.93
CA ARG A 92 -5.49 -2.94 -6.58
C ARG A 92 -6.66 -3.92 -6.51
N GLY A 93 -7.13 -4.41 -7.66
CA GLY A 93 -8.33 -5.24 -7.76
C GLY A 93 -9.62 -4.59 -7.22
N PRO A 94 -10.76 -5.29 -7.33
CA PRO A 94 -12.01 -4.86 -6.71
C PRO A 94 -11.88 -4.76 -5.19
N GLY A 95 -12.40 -3.68 -4.60
CA GLY A 95 -12.40 -3.48 -3.15
C GLY A 95 -11.01 -3.36 -2.51
N GLY A 96 -9.94 -3.11 -3.30
CA GLY A 96 -8.57 -3.03 -2.80
C GLY A 96 -7.95 -4.37 -2.41
N ALA A 97 -8.56 -5.49 -2.81
CA ALA A 97 -8.13 -6.84 -2.47
C ALA A 97 -7.15 -7.49 -3.48
N GLY A 98 -6.86 -6.81 -4.59
CA GLY A 98 -5.90 -7.26 -5.60
C GLY A 98 -4.52 -6.63 -5.43
N GLY A 99 -3.55 -7.21 -6.12
CA GLY A 99 -2.15 -7.07 -5.77
C GLY A 99 -1.70 -8.39 -5.16
#